data_AF-R4FL24-F1
#
_entry.id   AF-R4FL24-F1
#
_cell.length_a   1.000
_cell.length_b   1.000
_cell.length_c   1.000
_cell.angle_alpha   90.00
_cell.angle_beta   90.00
_cell.angle_gamma   90.00
#
_symmetry.space_group_name_H-M   'P 1'
#
loop_
_entity.id
_entity.type
_entity.pdbx_description
1 polymer ?
#
loop_
_entity_poly.entity_id
_entity_poly.type
_entity_poly.pdbx_seq_one_letter_code
_entity_poly.pdbx_strand_id
1 'polypeptide(L)'
;MANLQCTAVLTLLACLCNMPTSRSHRRVKRYITFPEGSTFSFAFCMEIKAVTPDDPDIFTEAVAVATSYDLPNNSMTLGITRERHHVLARSHRSYIYSRIALVLDRIGLAGQECMLRALCEGTQHLQPRRDILSEIIRTILKFPEVAVSAEEPAIQWTYLKAYKAGLAGLHCAALYPRCPVSLVGMALSLRPRR
;
A
#
# COMPACT_ATOMS: atom_id res chain seq x y z
N MET A 1 -65.52 -21.03 -1.27
CA MET A 1 -64.71 -19.97 -0.65
C MET A 1 -63.19 -20.23 -0.66
N ALA A 2 -62.70 -21.44 -0.96
CA ALA A 2 -61.26 -21.75 -1.00
C ALA A 2 -60.52 -21.32 -2.30
N ASN A 3 -61.22 -21.21 -3.44
CA ASN A 3 -60.59 -20.92 -4.73
C ASN A 3 -60.18 -19.44 -4.92
N LEU A 4 -60.75 -18.51 -4.14
CA LEU A 4 -60.45 -17.07 -4.25
C LEU A 4 -59.20 -16.66 -3.45
N GLN A 5 -58.83 -17.43 -2.42
CA GLN A 5 -57.63 -17.18 -1.63
C GLN A 5 -56.37 -17.69 -2.35
N CYS A 6 -56.46 -18.80 -3.10
CA CYS A 6 -55.33 -19.33 -3.88
C CYS A 6 -54.94 -18.42 -5.06
N THR A 7 -55.89 -17.81 -5.75
CA THR A 7 -55.59 -16.92 -6.88
C THR A 7 -54.92 -15.63 -6.43
N ALA A 8 -55.32 -15.08 -5.27
CA ALA A 8 -54.70 -13.89 -4.68
C ALA A 8 -53.25 -14.14 -4.22
N VAL A 9 -52.93 -15.34 -3.71
CA VAL A 9 -51.56 -15.71 -3.32
C VAL A 9 -50.67 -15.92 -4.55
N LEU A 10 -51.19 -16.53 -5.62
CA LEU A 10 -50.46 -16.69 -6.88
C LEU A 10 -50.17 -15.36 -7.58
N THR A 11 -51.10 -14.41 -7.56
CA THR A 11 -50.87 -13.08 -8.16
C THR A 11 -49.89 -12.23 -7.35
N LEU A 12 -49.89 -12.35 -6.01
CA LEU A 12 -48.90 -11.66 -5.16
C LEU A 12 -47.48 -12.23 -5.34
N LEU A 13 -47.34 -13.56 -5.47
CA LEU A 13 -46.07 -14.22 -5.80
C LEU A 13 -45.55 -13.83 -7.18
N ALA A 14 -46.44 -13.72 -8.18
CA ALA A 14 -46.07 -13.25 -9.51
C ALA A 14 -45.63 -11.77 -9.52
N CYS A 15 -46.25 -10.91 -8.70
CA CYS A 15 -45.86 -9.51 -8.56
C CYS A 15 -44.51 -9.31 -7.85
N LEU A 16 -44.20 -10.10 -6.81
CA LEU A 16 -42.89 -10.04 -6.14
C LEU A 16 -41.75 -10.52 -7.05
N CYS A 17 -42.03 -11.36 -8.04
CA CYS A 17 -41.04 -11.85 -8.99
C CYS A 17 -40.69 -10.84 -10.11
N ASN A 18 -41.48 -9.76 -10.26
CA ASN A 18 -41.33 -8.75 -11.30
C ASN A 18 -40.72 -7.43 -10.79
N MET A 19 -40.00 -7.48 -9.67
CA MET A 19 -39.16 -6.36 -9.27
C MET A 19 -38.08 -6.16 -10.36
N PRO A 20 -38.00 -5.00 -11.02
CA PRO A 20 -36.95 -4.75 -11.99
C PRO A 20 -35.62 -4.78 -11.25
N THR A 21 -34.85 -5.85 -11.49
CA THR A 21 -33.45 -5.93 -11.06
C THR A 21 -32.74 -4.71 -11.61
N SER A 22 -32.31 -3.82 -10.72
CA SER A 22 -31.45 -2.68 -11.06
C SER A 22 -30.24 -3.21 -11.84
N ARG A 23 -30.24 -2.99 -13.16
CA ARG A 23 -29.10 -3.34 -14.02
C ARG A 23 -27.96 -2.40 -13.65
N SER A 24 -27.12 -2.86 -12.73
CA SER A 24 -25.84 -2.24 -12.43
C SER A 24 -25.06 -2.08 -13.74
N HIS A 25 -24.94 -0.85 -14.24
CA HIS A 25 -24.11 -0.56 -15.40
C HIS A 25 -22.67 -0.94 -15.06
N ARG A 26 -22.20 -2.05 -15.62
CA ARG A 26 -20.83 -2.52 -15.46
C ARG A 26 -19.91 -1.57 -16.22
N ARG A 27 -19.43 -0.53 -15.54
CA ARG A 27 -18.43 0.41 -16.08
C ARG A 27 -17.15 -0.36 -16.37
N VAL A 28 -16.78 -0.47 -17.64
CA VAL A 28 -15.47 -1.02 -18.04
C VAL A 28 -14.40 -0.10 -17.46
N LYS A 29 -13.45 -0.66 -16.70
CA LYS A 29 -12.31 0.11 -16.17
C LYS A 29 -11.49 0.62 -17.36
N ARG A 30 -11.49 1.93 -17.55
CA ARG A 30 -10.56 2.61 -18.47
C ARG A 30 -9.23 2.76 -17.75
N TYR A 31 -8.16 2.44 -18.46
CA TYR A 31 -6.79 2.64 -17.99
C TYR A 31 -6.15 3.75 -18.82
N ILE A 32 -5.21 4.47 -18.20
CA ILE A 32 -4.41 5.48 -18.88
C ILE A 32 -3.22 4.75 -19.49
N THR A 33 -3.07 4.85 -20.81
CA THR A 33 -1.88 4.37 -21.53
C THR A 33 -0.90 5.53 -21.70
N PHE A 34 0.31 5.36 -21.19
CA PHE A 34 1.38 6.33 -21.40
C PHE A 34 2.08 6.05 -22.75
N PRO A 35 2.39 7.08 -23.55
CA PRO A 35 3.15 6.90 -24.78
C PRO A 35 4.61 6.54 -24.48
N GLU A 36 5.28 5.89 -25.44
CA GLU A 36 6.69 5.51 -25.30
C GLU A 36 7.59 6.72 -25.05
N GLY A 37 8.54 6.60 -24.12
CA GLY A 37 9.44 7.68 -23.70
C GLY A 37 8.84 8.62 -22.62
N SER A 38 7.64 8.34 -22.11
CA SER A 38 7.09 9.09 -20.97
C SER A 38 7.81 8.72 -19.67
N THR A 39 8.21 9.73 -18.90
CA THR A 39 8.85 9.55 -17.59
C THR A 39 8.08 10.27 -16.48
N PHE A 40 8.05 9.66 -15.30
CA PHE A 40 7.61 10.28 -14.06
C PHE A 40 8.85 10.75 -13.29
N SER A 41 8.91 12.02 -12.92
CA SER A 41 10.05 12.61 -12.20
C SER A 41 9.62 13.12 -10.83
N PHE A 42 10.43 12.84 -9.83
CA PHE A 42 10.28 13.28 -8.45
C PHE A 42 11.55 14.00 -8.00
N ALA A 43 11.39 15.24 -7.51
CA ALA A 43 12.45 16.02 -6.91
C ALA A 43 12.09 16.35 -5.46
N PHE A 44 13.01 16.09 -4.55
CA PHE A 44 12.91 16.34 -3.13
C PHE A 44 14.10 17.17 -2.67
N CYS A 45 13.82 18.29 -2.01
CA CYS A 45 14.83 19.14 -1.41
C CYS A 45 14.48 19.34 0.05
N MET A 46 15.40 18.99 0.94
CA MET A 46 15.30 19.26 2.38
C MET A 46 16.53 20.04 2.80
N GLU A 47 16.32 21.04 3.66
CA GLU A 47 17.38 21.82 4.28
C GLU A 47 17.24 21.67 5.79
N ILE A 48 18.30 21.24 6.47
CA ILE A 48 18.37 21.09 7.92
C ILE A 48 19.38 22.10 8.45
N LYS A 49 18.93 22.95 9.37
CA LYS A 49 19.76 23.91 10.09
C LYS A 49 20.19 23.32 11.44
N ALA A 50 21.47 23.37 11.75
CA ALA A 50 21.97 22.95 13.05
C ALA A 50 21.64 24.03 14.10
N VAL A 51 20.89 23.67 15.14
CA VAL A 51 20.55 24.58 16.23
C VAL A 51 21.72 24.63 17.21
N THR A 52 22.59 25.62 17.05
CA THR A 52 23.63 25.97 18.03
C THR A 52 23.20 27.16 18.89
N PRO A 53 23.55 27.20 20.20
CA PRO A 53 23.08 28.25 21.12
C PRO A 53 23.52 29.67 20.75
N ASP A 54 24.69 29.81 20.13
CA ASP A 54 25.32 31.11 19.89
C ASP A 54 24.97 31.71 18.51
N ASP A 55 24.58 30.87 17.54
CA ASP A 55 24.04 31.28 16.24
C ASP A 55 23.30 30.09 15.58
N PRO A 56 21.98 30.18 15.30
CA PRO A 56 21.21 29.08 14.73
C PRO A 56 21.38 28.88 13.21
N ASP A 57 22.20 29.69 12.53
CA ASP A 57 22.28 29.75 11.06
C ASP A 57 23.65 29.38 10.46
N ILE A 58 24.68 29.06 11.26
CA ILE A 58 26.05 28.87 10.74
C ILE A 58 26.22 27.54 9.98
N PHE A 59 25.54 26.47 10.39
CA PHE A 59 25.66 25.15 9.75
C PHE A 59 24.33 24.71 9.15
N THR A 60 24.30 24.68 7.82
CA THR A 60 23.13 24.26 7.04
C THR A 60 23.53 23.10 6.15
N GLU A 61 22.86 21.97 6.29
CA GLU A 61 23.02 20.80 5.41
C GLU A 61 21.79 20.67 4.53
N ALA A 62 21.98 20.75 3.21
CA ALA A 62 20.91 20.60 2.24
C ALA A 62 21.06 19.27 1.49
N VAL A 63 19.98 18.50 1.45
CA VAL A 63 19.87 17.25 0.72
C VAL A 63 18.89 17.44 -0.43
N ALA A 64 19.39 17.32 -1.66
CA ALA A 64 18.59 17.34 -2.88
C ALA A 64 18.65 15.98 -3.57
N VAL A 65 17.47 15.40 -3.85
CA VAL A 65 17.30 14.12 -4.54
C VAL A 65 16.35 14.33 -5.72
N ALA A 66 16.83 14.04 -6.92
CA ALA A 66 16.00 14.02 -8.13
C ALA A 66 16.08 12.63 -8.77
N THR A 67 14.92 12.03 -9.03
CA THR A 67 14.81 10.70 -9.64
C THR A 67 13.75 10.72 -10.73
N SER A 68 14.02 10.03 -11.83
CA SER A 68 13.05 9.81 -12.92
C SER A 68 12.84 8.32 -13.14
N TYR A 69 11.60 7.94 -13.45
CA TYR A 69 11.17 6.57 -13.69
C TYR A 69 10.39 6.50 -14.99
N ASP A 70 10.68 5.49 -15.82
CA ASP A 70 9.90 5.24 -17.03
C ASP A 70 8.49 4.76 -16.70
N LEU A 71 7.50 5.34 -17.37
CA LEU A 71 6.09 4.98 -17.19
C LEU A 71 5.76 3.68 -17.96
N PRO A 72 4.89 2.82 -17.41
CA PRO A 72 4.54 1.56 -18.05
C PRO A 72 3.77 1.77 -19.37
N ASN A 73 4.23 1.12 -20.43
CA ASN A 73 3.63 1.15 -21.78
C ASN A 73 2.34 0.29 -21.87
N ASN A 74 1.60 0.43 -22.98
CA ASN A 74 0.41 -0.31 -23.36
C ASN A 74 0.54 -1.84 -23.22
N SER A 75 1.68 -2.45 -23.55
CA SER A 75 1.91 -3.90 -23.50
C SER A 75 1.93 -4.46 -22.06
N MET A 76 2.46 -3.70 -21.10
CA MET A 76 2.43 -4.04 -19.68
C MET A 76 1.03 -3.92 -19.09
N THR A 77 0.30 -2.87 -19.45
CA THR A 77 -1.06 -2.62 -18.93
C THR A 77 -2.10 -3.59 -19.50
N LEU A 78 -1.88 -4.10 -20.71
CA LEU A 78 -2.68 -5.18 -21.33
C LEU A 78 -2.42 -6.57 -20.73
N GLY A 79 -1.41 -6.71 -19.86
CA GLY A 79 -1.12 -7.94 -19.13
C GLY A 79 -0.37 -9.02 -19.93
N ILE A 80 0.20 -8.67 -21.09
CA ILE A 80 0.94 -9.61 -21.95
C ILE A 80 2.24 -10.09 -21.28
N THR A 81 2.86 -9.24 -20.44
CA THR A 81 4.12 -9.54 -19.71
C THR A 81 3.93 -9.70 -18.20
N ARG A 82 2.69 -9.90 -17.75
CA ARG A 82 2.25 -9.70 -16.36
C ARG A 82 3.04 -10.48 -15.30
N GLU A 83 3.45 -11.71 -15.58
CA GLU A 83 4.12 -12.56 -14.58
C GLU A 83 5.51 -12.05 -14.18
N ARG A 84 6.36 -11.69 -15.16
CA ARG A 84 7.72 -11.17 -14.90
C ARG A 84 7.71 -9.83 -14.16
N HIS A 85 6.71 -9.00 -14.41
CA HIS A 85 6.60 -7.69 -13.75
C HIS A 85 6.32 -7.80 -12.26
N HIS A 86 5.49 -8.76 -11.83
CA HIS A 86 5.19 -8.92 -10.41
C HIS A 86 6.43 -9.37 -9.62
N VAL A 87 7.23 -10.27 -10.18
CA VAL A 87 8.50 -10.75 -9.59
C VAL A 87 9.51 -9.60 -9.46
N LEU A 88 9.77 -8.86 -10.55
CA LEU A 88 10.71 -7.72 -10.54
C LEU A 88 10.27 -6.62 -9.57
N ALA A 89 8.98 -6.27 -9.56
CA ALA A 89 8.46 -5.23 -8.69
C ALA A 89 8.46 -5.66 -7.20
N ARG A 90 8.40 -6.97 -6.90
CA ARG A 90 8.53 -7.50 -5.54
C ARG A 90 9.98 -7.47 -5.06
N SER A 91 10.93 -7.81 -5.93
CA SER A 91 12.37 -7.71 -5.63
C SER A 91 12.79 -6.29 -5.31
N HIS A 92 12.35 -5.31 -6.11
CA HIS A 92 12.69 -3.91 -5.85
C HIS A 92 12.11 -3.40 -4.52
N ARG A 93 10.85 -3.74 -4.19
CA ARG A 93 10.26 -3.40 -2.88
C ARG A 93 11.01 -4.03 -1.71
N SER A 94 11.36 -5.31 -1.84
CA SER A 94 12.08 -6.04 -0.78
C SER A 94 13.46 -5.46 -0.54
N TYR A 95 14.12 -4.96 -1.60
CA TYR A 95 15.37 -4.21 -1.49
C TYR A 95 15.19 -2.86 -0.79
N ILE A 96 14.14 -2.11 -1.10
CA ILE A 96 13.84 -0.85 -0.40
C ILE A 96 13.61 -1.12 1.10
N TYR A 97 12.84 -2.15 1.45
CA TYR A 97 12.58 -2.52 2.85
C TYR A 97 13.85 -2.93 3.58
N SER A 98 14.77 -3.66 2.93
CA SER A 98 16.05 -3.99 3.56
C SER A 98 16.91 -2.76 3.79
N ARG A 99 16.90 -1.77 2.88
CA ARG A 99 17.58 -0.48 3.08
C ARG A 99 16.96 0.32 4.22
N ILE A 100 15.63 0.37 4.31
CA ILE A 100 14.94 1.02 5.44
C ILE A 100 15.29 0.34 6.75
N ALA A 101 15.28 -1.00 6.80
CA ALA A 101 15.67 -1.74 8.00
C ALA A 101 17.11 -1.40 8.45
N LEU A 102 18.07 -1.29 7.52
CA LEU A 102 19.43 -0.88 7.85
C LEU A 102 19.51 0.54 8.42
N VAL A 103 18.69 1.48 7.91
CA VAL A 103 18.62 2.83 8.47
C VAL A 103 18.03 2.79 9.88
N LEU A 104 16.98 2.00 10.09
CA LEU A 104 16.36 1.79 11.40
C LEU A 104 17.34 1.18 12.41
N ASP A 105 18.19 0.24 11.97
CA ASP A 105 19.27 -0.32 12.80
C ASP A 105 20.29 0.76 13.21
N ARG A 106 20.65 1.67 12.29
CA ARG A 106 21.59 2.76 12.57
C ARG A 106 21.07 3.78 13.58
N ILE A 107 19.75 3.97 13.67
CA ILE A 107 19.12 4.85 14.66
C ILE A 107 18.83 4.14 16.00
N GLY A 108 19.29 2.90 16.17
CA GLY A 108 19.20 2.15 17.43
C GLY A 108 17.90 1.35 17.61
N LEU A 109 17.11 1.15 16.55
CA LEU A 109 15.93 0.28 16.59
C LEU A 109 16.26 -1.12 16.04
N ALA A 110 15.47 -2.13 16.41
CA ALA A 110 15.53 -3.44 15.76
C ALA A 110 14.93 -3.35 14.34
N GLY A 111 15.73 -2.90 13.37
CA GLY A 111 15.27 -2.42 12.07
C GLY A 111 14.51 -3.45 11.26
N GLN A 112 14.98 -4.70 11.25
CA GLN A 112 14.26 -5.80 10.61
C GLN A 112 12.87 -6.02 11.22
N GLU A 113 12.76 -6.07 12.55
CA GLU A 113 11.45 -6.23 13.19
C GLU A 113 10.55 -5.00 13.05
N CYS A 114 11.11 -3.80 13.13
CA CYS A 114 10.35 -2.58 12.93
C CYS A 114 9.79 -2.47 11.51
N MET A 115 10.54 -2.91 10.50
CA MET A 115 10.04 -2.97 9.13
C MET A 115 8.91 -4.01 8.98
N LEU A 116 9.04 -5.18 9.60
CA LEU A 116 7.98 -6.20 9.60
C LEU A 116 6.72 -5.73 10.35
N ARG A 117 6.90 -5.06 11.49
CA ARG A 117 5.83 -4.42 12.27
C ARG A 117 5.12 -3.37 11.43
N ALA A 118 5.86 -2.52 10.71
CA ALA A 118 5.29 -1.51 9.83
C ALA A 118 4.47 -2.11 8.67
N LEU A 119 4.93 -3.21 8.07
CA LEU A 119 4.16 -3.93 7.05
C LEU A 119 2.84 -4.48 7.60
N CYS A 120 2.90 -5.11 8.78
CA CYS A 120 1.74 -5.64 9.46
C CYS A 120 0.74 -4.52 9.83
N GLU A 121 1.20 -3.49 10.55
CA GLU A 121 0.38 -2.36 10.99
C GLU A 121 -0.17 -1.56 9.81
N GLY A 122 0.60 -1.43 8.72
CA GLY A 122 0.22 -0.69 7.52
C GLY A 122 -1.06 -1.23 6.89
N THR A 123 -1.27 -2.55 6.91
CA THR A 123 -2.52 -3.15 6.41
C THR A 123 -3.74 -2.87 7.29
N GLN A 124 -3.53 -2.60 8.58
CA GLN A 124 -4.59 -2.40 9.57
C GLN A 124 -4.95 -0.92 9.75
N HIS A 125 -3.94 -0.04 9.74
CA HIS A 125 -4.10 1.38 10.09
C HIS A 125 -4.27 2.29 8.86
N LEU A 126 -3.78 1.88 7.68
CA LEU A 126 -3.84 2.70 6.47
C LEU A 126 -5.15 2.46 5.72
N GLN A 127 -6.19 3.16 6.19
CA GLN A 127 -7.51 3.12 5.55
C GLN A 127 -7.47 3.77 4.16
N PRO A 128 -8.11 3.14 3.15
CA PRO A 128 -8.17 3.70 1.82
C PRO A 128 -8.96 5.02 1.77
N ARG A 129 -8.54 5.95 0.91
CA ARG A 129 -9.17 7.24 0.60
C ARG A 129 -9.28 8.23 1.76
N ARG A 130 -8.49 8.07 2.82
CA ARG A 130 -8.51 9.01 3.94
C ARG A 130 -7.74 10.29 3.63
N ASP A 131 -6.52 10.17 3.14
CA ASP A 131 -5.60 11.28 2.86
C ASP A 131 -4.48 10.85 1.93
N ILE A 132 -3.87 11.83 1.25
CA ILE A 132 -2.81 11.60 0.27
C ILE A 132 -1.60 10.91 0.93
N LEU A 133 -1.20 11.37 2.13
CA LEU A 133 -0.08 10.78 2.85
C LEU A 133 -0.35 9.31 3.20
N SER A 134 -1.54 9.00 3.71
CA SER A 134 -1.93 7.61 3.99
C SER A 134 -1.94 6.76 2.73
N GLU A 135 -2.40 7.26 1.58
CA GLU A 135 -2.35 6.52 0.32
C GLU A 135 -0.92 6.31 -0.21
N ILE A 136 -0.03 7.30 -0.04
CA ILE A 136 1.39 7.17 -0.40
C ILE A 136 2.03 6.07 0.46
N ILE A 137 1.89 6.16 1.78
CA ILE A 137 2.45 5.17 2.71
C ILE A 137 1.84 3.79 2.43
N ARG A 138 0.52 3.72 2.20
CA ARG A 138 -0.17 2.47 1.87
C ARG A 138 0.36 1.86 0.59
N THR A 139 0.66 2.68 -0.41
CA THR A 139 1.22 2.23 -1.69
C THR A 139 2.65 1.70 -1.52
N ILE A 140 3.47 2.36 -0.69
CA ILE A 140 4.84 1.93 -0.39
C ILE A 140 4.85 0.60 0.38
N LEU A 141 3.98 0.45 1.37
CA LEU A 141 3.90 -0.74 2.23
C LEU A 141 3.06 -1.87 1.63
N LYS A 142 2.40 -1.65 0.49
CA LYS A 142 1.61 -2.67 -0.19
C LYS A 142 2.52 -3.73 -0.77
N PHE A 143 2.34 -4.97 -0.31
CA PHE A 143 3.04 -6.13 -0.86
C PHE A 143 2.09 -6.95 -1.75
N PRO A 144 2.49 -7.33 -2.98
CA PRO A 144 1.63 -8.12 -3.85
C PRO A 144 1.35 -9.50 -3.23
N GLU A 145 0.10 -9.96 -3.29
CA GLU A 145 -0.36 -11.25 -2.72
C GLU A 145 -0.23 -12.44 -3.69
N VAL A 146 0.23 -12.19 -4.91
CA VAL A 146 0.44 -13.23 -5.94
C VAL A 146 1.38 -14.32 -5.40
N ALA A 147 1.12 -15.57 -5.79
CA ALA A 147 1.93 -16.72 -5.38
C ALA A 147 3.42 -16.45 -5.65
N VAL A 148 4.23 -16.65 -4.62
CA VAL A 148 5.68 -16.52 -4.67
C VAL A 148 6.22 -17.71 -5.46
N SER A 149 7.03 -17.45 -6.50
CA SER A 149 7.70 -18.54 -7.24
C SER A 149 8.72 -19.22 -6.35
N ALA A 150 8.98 -20.50 -6.56
CA ALA A 150 9.95 -21.24 -5.75
C ALA A 150 11.38 -20.70 -5.88
N GLU A 151 11.70 -19.97 -6.96
CA GLU A 151 13.00 -19.33 -7.18
C GLU A 151 13.18 -17.97 -6.47
N GLU A 152 12.17 -17.46 -5.75
CA GLU A 152 12.23 -16.15 -5.08
C GLU A 152 13.02 -16.21 -3.74
N PRO A 153 13.86 -15.19 -3.42
CA PRO A 153 14.68 -15.16 -2.20
C PRO A 153 13.88 -15.29 -0.89
N ALA A 154 14.46 -15.97 0.11
CA ALA A 154 13.84 -16.26 1.41
C ALA A 154 13.25 -15.01 2.12
N ILE A 155 13.91 -13.85 2.00
CA ILE A 155 13.47 -12.61 2.67
C ILE A 155 12.09 -12.11 2.19
N GLN A 156 11.72 -12.41 0.94
CA GLN A 156 10.43 -12.01 0.38
C GLN A 156 9.27 -12.75 1.06
N TRP A 157 9.49 -14.00 1.45
CA TRP A 157 8.54 -14.80 2.21
C TRP A 157 8.30 -14.22 3.62
N THR A 158 9.34 -13.69 4.27
CA THR A 158 9.23 -13.05 5.58
C THR A 158 8.35 -11.79 5.51
N TYR A 159 8.57 -10.93 4.51
CA TYR A 159 7.74 -9.74 4.30
C TYR A 159 6.29 -10.10 3.94
N LEU A 160 6.09 -11.11 3.09
CA LEU A 160 4.75 -11.59 2.76
C LEU A 160 4.02 -12.12 3.99
N LYS A 161 4.72 -12.86 4.87
CA LYS A 161 4.16 -13.38 6.12
C LYS A 161 3.71 -12.24 7.04
N ALA A 162 4.52 -11.20 7.20
CA ALA A 162 4.16 -10.03 8.00
C ALA A 162 2.94 -9.29 7.43
N TYR A 163 2.91 -9.08 6.11
CA TYR A 163 1.80 -8.44 5.41
C TYR A 163 0.49 -9.23 5.57
N LYS A 164 0.54 -10.57 5.38
CA LYS A 164 -0.61 -11.45 5.60
C LYS A 164 -1.08 -11.47 7.06
N ALA A 165 -0.15 -11.40 8.01
CA ALA A 165 -0.51 -11.36 9.43
C ALA A 165 -1.34 -10.10 9.77
N GLY A 166 -0.96 -8.96 9.18
CA GLY A 166 -1.72 -7.72 9.29
C GLY A 166 -3.12 -7.82 8.70
N LEU A 167 -3.25 -8.39 7.48
CA LEU A 167 -4.55 -8.65 6.83
C LEU A 167 -5.46 -9.57 7.66
N ALA A 168 -4.88 -10.53 8.38
CA ALA A 168 -5.61 -11.42 9.28
C ALA A 168 -6.06 -10.73 10.59
N GLY A 169 -5.72 -9.46 10.80
CA GLY A 169 -6.11 -8.71 12.00
C GLY A 169 -5.33 -9.13 13.27
N LEU A 170 -4.17 -9.78 13.11
CA LEU A 170 -3.33 -10.17 14.25
C LEU A 170 -2.72 -8.96 14.96
N HIS A 171 -2.44 -9.08 16.26
CA HIS A 171 -1.87 -7.99 17.04
C HIS A 171 -0.37 -7.78 16.70
N CYS A 172 -0.09 -6.88 15.75
CA CYS A 172 1.25 -6.67 15.19
C CYS A 172 2.31 -6.30 16.23
N ALA A 173 1.94 -5.59 17.30
CA ALA A 173 2.87 -5.24 18.39
C ALA A 173 3.32 -6.48 19.19
N ALA A 174 2.46 -7.48 19.35
CA ALA A 174 2.81 -8.73 20.02
C ALA A 174 3.63 -9.67 19.11
N LEU A 175 3.40 -9.63 17.79
CA LEU A 175 4.19 -10.39 16.82
C LEU A 175 5.63 -9.88 16.68
N TYR A 176 5.84 -8.58 16.87
CA TYR A 176 7.13 -7.92 16.69
C TYR A 176 7.52 -7.10 17.93
N PRO A 177 7.79 -7.76 19.07
CA PRO A 177 8.00 -7.11 20.35
C PRO A 177 9.34 -6.35 20.44
N ARG A 178 10.33 -6.67 19.58
CA ARG A 178 11.63 -5.97 19.61
C ARG A 178 11.57 -4.58 18.99
N CYS A 179 10.48 -4.25 18.28
CA CYS A 179 10.24 -2.89 17.84
C CYS A 179 9.37 -2.15 18.87
N PRO A 180 9.88 -1.14 19.59
CA PRO A 180 9.10 -0.41 20.60
C PRO A 180 8.10 0.58 19.99
N VAL A 181 8.35 1.05 18.76
CA VAL A 181 7.59 2.14 18.11
C VAL A 181 6.73 1.66 16.95
N SER A 182 5.63 2.38 16.68
CA SER A 182 4.85 2.20 15.44
C SER A 182 5.30 3.22 14.40
N LEU A 183 6.06 2.77 13.39
CA LEU A 183 6.48 3.63 12.27
C LEU A 183 5.30 4.21 11.50
N VAL A 184 4.24 3.40 11.32
CA VAL A 184 3.00 3.83 10.65
C VAL A 184 2.29 4.89 11.50
N GLY A 185 2.18 4.69 12.81
CA GLY A 185 1.60 5.67 13.72
C GLY A 185 2.35 7.00 13.72
N MET A 186 3.68 6.97 13.77
CA MET A 186 4.51 8.18 13.71
C MET A 186 4.34 8.91 12.37
N ALA A 187 4.36 8.19 11.25
CA ALA A 187 4.15 8.80 9.94
C ALA A 187 2.75 9.45 9.80
N LEU A 188 1.73 8.85 10.41
CA LEU A 188 0.38 9.43 10.46
C LEU A 188 0.26 10.62 11.43
N SER A 189 1.16 10.76 12.41
CA SER A 189 1.21 11.91 13.32
C SER A 189 1.89 13.15 12.74
N LEU A 190 2.64 13.02 11.64
CA LEU A 190 3.20 14.15 10.87
C LEU A 190 2.13 14.97 10.13
N ARG A 191 0.85 14.63 10.34
CA ARG A 191 -0.26 15.41 9.80
C ARG A 191 -0.26 16.81 10.41
N PRO A 192 -0.28 17.85 9.57
CA PRO A 192 -0.53 19.19 10.07
C PRO A 192 -1.91 19.20 10.75
N ARG A 193 -1.95 19.59 12.03
CA ARG A 193 -3.22 19.90 12.71
C ARG A 193 -3.81 21.10 11.99
N ARG A 194 -4.97 20.90 11.37
CA ARG A 194 -5.80 22.02 10.89
C ARG A 194 -6.42 22.73 12.07
#